data_AF-A0A9E6VZ75-F1
#
_entry.id   AF-A0A9E6VZ75-F1
#
_cell.length_a   1.000
_cell.length_b   1.000
_cell.length_c   1.000
_cell.angle_alpha   90.00
_cell.angle_beta   90.00
_cell.angle_gamma   90.00
#
_symmetry.space_group_name_H-M   'P 1'
#
loop_
_entity.id
_entity.type
_entity.pdbx_description
1 polymer ?
#
loop_
_entity_poly.entity_id
_entity_poly.type
_entity_poly.pdbx_seq_one_letter_code
_entity_poly.pdbx_strand_id
1 'polypeptide(L)'
;MFQIDKIVSCGDLIHGRKKPVTSTILGTLLEAEAYSRKAPFHLDTEYLSSESKDYFESMLSQLHCDAPPISLFQFSNATVVGQGTVILADGSLVHDSAAEFLSHQQVPHGVHGTLDNMVLNERGVEINGVTILVKRPWYRNFGHYLVDLMPILPSLCDAGVEVDNIIYGDVPPGALREIMLRCTESYFPAVNVIFSDDENPLNVKHLLYVQPVHVPPLMKHPIALRYTKDVSIQLFGDDSTPKFDCRRLYLSRQKVSSRHILNNEELEEYLSSQGFFIFYPEEFSFGEQIAAFQRAEVIVGAKGAAFTNLIFCSQNAHALLFFFFFFH
;
A
#
# COMPACT_ATOMS: atom_id res chain seq x y z
N MET A 1 -11.85 -25.81 12.99
CA MET A 1 -10.50 -25.81 12.39
C MET A 1 -10.58 -26.32 10.96
N PHE A 2 -10.12 -25.51 10.03
CA PHE A 2 -9.99 -25.79 8.61
C PHE A 2 -8.50 -25.77 8.28
N GLN A 3 -7.98 -26.89 7.78
CA GLN A 3 -6.57 -27.00 7.42
C GLN A 3 -6.30 -26.25 6.10
N ILE A 4 -5.19 -25.52 6.05
CA ILE A 4 -4.74 -24.77 4.88
C ILE A 4 -3.55 -25.55 4.29
N ASP A 5 -3.86 -26.49 3.41
CA ASP A 5 -2.86 -27.44 2.89
C ASP A 5 -2.28 -27.04 1.53
N LYS A 6 -2.77 -25.94 0.97
CA LYS A 6 -2.45 -25.51 -0.39
C LYS A 6 -2.25 -24.01 -0.44
N ILE A 7 -1.19 -23.61 -1.11
CA ILE A 7 -0.93 -22.22 -1.47
C ILE A 7 -1.07 -22.11 -2.99
N VAL A 8 -1.90 -21.17 -3.44
CA VAL A 8 -2.14 -20.87 -4.86
C VAL A 8 -1.85 -19.40 -5.12
N SER A 9 -1.04 -19.11 -6.13
CA SER A 9 -0.83 -17.71 -6.57
C SER A 9 -1.86 -17.32 -7.62
N CYS A 10 -2.13 -16.02 -7.76
CA CYS A 10 -2.93 -15.49 -8.86
C CYS A 10 -2.33 -15.89 -10.22
N GLY A 11 -0.99 -15.94 -10.31
CA GLY A 11 -0.29 -16.47 -11.47
C GLY A 11 -0.64 -17.94 -11.76
N ASP A 12 -0.75 -18.80 -10.74
CA ASP A 12 -1.18 -20.19 -10.92
C ASP A 12 -2.61 -20.30 -11.43
N LEU A 13 -3.50 -19.42 -10.97
CA LEU A 13 -4.90 -19.35 -11.40
C LEU A 13 -5.01 -18.93 -12.87
N ILE A 14 -4.28 -17.87 -13.26
CA ILE A 14 -4.24 -17.35 -14.65
C ILE A 14 -3.78 -18.42 -15.63
N HIS A 15 -2.71 -19.14 -15.30
CA HIS A 15 -2.16 -20.17 -16.18
C HIS A 15 -2.85 -21.53 -16.04
N GLY A 16 -3.89 -21.63 -15.19
CA GLY A 16 -4.62 -22.87 -14.94
C GLY A 16 -3.76 -23.99 -14.34
N ARG A 17 -2.61 -23.67 -13.73
CA ARG A 17 -1.67 -24.64 -13.12
C ARG A 17 -2.23 -25.24 -11.83
N LYS A 18 -3.03 -24.46 -11.12
CA LYS A 18 -3.83 -24.89 -9.98
C LYS A 18 -5.23 -24.34 -10.22
N LYS A 19 -6.23 -25.22 -10.31
CA LYS A 19 -7.63 -24.84 -10.57
C LYS A 19 -8.47 -25.09 -9.31
N PRO A 20 -8.44 -24.20 -8.31
CA PRO A 20 -9.42 -24.26 -7.26
C PRO A 20 -10.82 -24.08 -7.87
N VAL A 21 -11.79 -24.80 -7.31
CA VAL A 21 -13.16 -24.90 -7.85
C VAL A 21 -13.88 -23.54 -7.80
N THR A 22 -13.38 -22.60 -7.00
CA THR A 22 -14.10 -21.39 -6.61
C THR A 22 -13.44 -20.10 -7.09
N SER A 23 -12.62 -20.13 -8.15
CA SER A 23 -11.99 -18.93 -8.70
C SER A 23 -12.37 -18.69 -10.16
N THR A 24 -12.76 -17.46 -10.48
CA THR A 24 -12.99 -16.96 -11.84
C THR A 24 -12.16 -15.70 -12.08
N ILE A 25 -11.54 -15.57 -13.25
CA ILE A 25 -10.85 -14.34 -13.67
C ILE A 25 -11.86 -13.52 -14.47
N LEU A 26 -12.14 -12.30 -14.03
CA LEU A 26 -13.09 -11.42 -14.70
C LEU A 26 -12.44 -10.63 -15.84
N GLY A 27 -11.14 -10.36 -15.75
CA GLY A 27 -10.38 -9.69 -16.81
C GLY A 27 -9.15 -8.97 -16.27
N THR A 28 -8.46 -8.27 -17.18
CA THR A 28 -7.38 -7.33 -16.84
C THR A 28 -8.00 -6.00 -16.39
N LEU A 29 -7.63 -5.55 -15.19
CA LEU A 29 -8.03 -4.26 -14.63
C LEU A 29 -7.03 -3.16 -14.99
N LEU A 30 -5.72 -3.47 -14.88
CA LEU A 30 -4.64 -2.57 -15.30
C LEU A 30 -3.73 -3.29 -16.30
N GLU A 31 -3.45 -2.66 -17.42
CA GLU A 31 -2.52 -3.18 -18.43
C GLU A 31 -1.07 -3.17 -17.94
N ALA A 32 -0.23 -4.03 -18.52
CA ALA A 32 1.20 -4.01 -18.26
C ALA A 32 1.83 -2.67 -18.67
N GLU A 33 2.76 -2.18 -17.86
CA GLU A 33 3.51 -0.97 -18.16
C GLU A 33 4.93 -1.03 -17.59
N ALA A 34 5.92 -0.86 -18.46
CA ALA A 34 7.30 -0.77 -18.06
C ALA A 34 7.70 0.66 -17.70
N TYR A 35 8.61 0.81 -16.75
CA TYR A 35 9.17 2.11 -16.39
C TYR A 35 10.62 1.98 -15.92
N SER A 36 11.35 3.07 -16.09
CA SER A 36 12.73 3.19 -15.63
C SER A 36 12.85 4.25 -14.55
N ARG A 37 13.87 4.09 -13.70
CA ARG A 37 14.19 4.97 -12.58
C ARG A 37 15.58 5.54 -12.77
N LYS A 38 15.78 6.76 -12.25
CA LYS A 38 17.13 7.31 -12.14
C LYS A 38 17.87 6.57 -11.02
N ALA A 39 19.11 6.20 -11.29
CA ALA A 39 19.98 5.66 -10.25
C ALA A 39 20.11 6.70 -9.12
N PRO A 40 19.77 6.33 -7.87
CA PRO A 40 19.99 7.22 -6.75
C PRO A 40 21.48 7.43 -6.52
N PHE A 41 21.82 8.61 -6.00
CA PHE A 41 23.16 8.86 -5.47
C PHE A 41 23.20 8.43 -4.00
N HIS A 42 24.31 7.83 -3.58
CA HIS A 42 24.49 7.32 -2.23
C HIS A 42 25.63 8.03 -1.52
N LEU A 43 25.42 8.30 -0.24
CA LEU A 43 26.40 8.85 0.69
C LEU A 43 26.59 7.85 1.82
N ASP A 44 27.75 7.90 2.46
CA ASP A 44 28.01 7.19 3.72
C ASP A 44 27.83 5.65 3.64
N THR A 45 28.00 5.08 2.44
CA THR A 45 27.88 3.62 2.22
C THR A 45 29.05 2.82 2.81
N GLU A 46 30.16 3.49 3.14
CA GLU A 46 31.32 2.92 3.81
C GLU A 46 31.03 2.46 5.25
N TYR A 47 29.94 2.95 5.85
CA TYR A 47 29.50 2.54 7.19
C TYR A 47 28.58 1.32 7.17
N LEU A 48 28.19 0.82 6.00
CA LEU A 48 27.33 -0.36 5.88
C LEU A 48 28.12 -1.64 6.14
N SER A 49 27.46 -2.63 6.75
CA SER A 49 27.97 -4.00 6.71
C SER A 49 28.03 -4.49 5.26
N SER A 50 28.88 -5.47 4.97
CA SER A 50 28.99 -6.04 3.63
C SER A 50 27.65 -6.57 3.13
N GLU A 51 26.89 -7.26 3.98
CA GLU A 51 25.55 -7.78 3.65
C GLU A 51 24.56 -6.65 3.28
N SER A 52 24.51 -5.58 4.10
CA SER A 52 23.66 -4.42 3.83
C SER A 52 24.04 -3.70 2.55
N LYS A 53 25.34 -3.59 2.27
CA LYS A 53 25.87 -2.99 1.05
C LYS A 53 25.48 -3.80 -0.18
N ASP A 54 25.70 -5.11 -0.16
CA ASP A 54 25.34 -6.02 -1.26
C ASP A 54 23.83 -5.99 -1.54
N TYR A 55 23.01 -6.00 -0.49
CA TYR A 55 21.55 -5.87 -0.61
C TYR A 55 21.17 -4.53 -1.25
N PHE A 56 21.78 -3.43 -0.83
CA PHE A 56 21.52 -2.10 -1.38
C PHE A 56 21.95 -2.00 -2.84
N GLU A 57 23.17 -2.42 -3.18
CA GLU A 57 23.67 -2.39 -4.56
C GLU A 57 22.79 -3.25 -5.49
N SER A 58 22.36 -4.42 -5.02
CA SER A 58 21.42 -5.28 -5.75
C SER A 58 20.04 -4.64 -5.94
N MET A 59 19.50 -4.00 -4.90
CA MET A 59 18.21 -3.31 -5.00
C MET A 59 18.30 -2.10 -5.94
N LEU A 60 19.31 -1.26 -5.78
CA LEU A 60 19.39 0.05 -6.43
C LEU A 60 19.92 -0.02 -7.86
N SER A 61 20.55 -1.14 -8.22
CA SER A 61 20.87 -1.46 -9.62
C SER A 61 19.63 -1.87 -10.44
N GLN A 62 18.49 -2.17 -9.79
CA GLN A 62 17.23 -2.44 -10.48
C GLN A 62 16.56 -1.14 -10.94
N LEU A 63 17.11 -0.58 -12.03
CA LEU A 63 16.65 0.67 -12.63
C LEU A 63 15.47 0.51 -13.58
N HIS A 64 15.18 -0.72 -14.01
CA HIS A 64 14.08 -1.04 -14.91
C HIS A 64 13.08 -1.96 -14.21
N CYS A 65 11.79 -1.73 -14.43
CA CYS A 65 10.73 -2.57 -13.89
C CYS A 65 9.64 -2.76 -14.96
N ASP A 66 9.36 -4.02 -15.28
CA ASP A 66 8.21 -4.40 -16.10
C ASP A 66 7.03 -4.72 -15.16
N ALA A 67 6.10 -3.77 -15.00
CA ALA A 67 4.90 -4.03 -14.21
C ALA A 67 3.97 -4.97 -15.01
N PRO A 68 3.60 -6.15 -14.47
CA PRO A 68 2.71 -7.08 -15.16
C PRO A 68 1.28 -6.54 -15.20
N PRO A 69 0.42 -7.08 -16.08
CA PRO A 69 -1.00 -6.72 -16.03
C PRO A 69 -1.61 -7.18 -14.69
N ILE A 70 -2.54 -6.39 -14.17
CA ILE A 70 -3.24 -6.64 -12.91
C ILE A 70 -4.63 -7.16 -13.24
N SER A 71 -4.93 -8.40 -12.84
CA SER A 71 -6.23 -9.02 -13.08
C SER A 71 -7.20 -8.81 -11.92
N LEU A 72 -8.49 -8.79 -12.25
CA LEU A 72 -9.60 -8.86 -11.32
C LEU A 72 -10.10 -10.32 -11.22
N PHE A 73 -10.16 -10.83 -9.99
CA PHE A 73 -10.68 -12.15 -9.68
C PHE A 73 -12.01 -12.05 -8.97
N GLN A 74 -12.86 -13.05 -9.18
CA GLN A 74 -13.99 -13.37 -8.32
C GLN A 74 -13.74 -14.73 -7.64
N PHE A 75 -13.81 -14.74 -6.31
CA PHE A 75 -13.77 -15.95 -5.52
C PHE A 75 -15.13 -16.24 -4.88
N SER A 76 -15.57 -17.49 -4.96
CA SER A 76 -16.83 -17.95 -4.35
C SER A 76 -16.60 -18.54 -2.96
N ASN A 77 -17.36 -18.09 -1.96
CA ASN A 77 -17.25 -18.53 -0.56
C ASN A 77 -15.80 -18.44 -0.02
N ALA A 78 -15.16 -17.30 -0.24
CA ALA A 78 -13.79 -17.06 0.22
C ALA A 78 -13.79 -16.40 1.60
N THR A 79 -12.87 -16.82 2.46
CA THR A 79 -12.67 -16.21 3.76
C THR A 79 -11.60 -15.13 3.69
N VAL A 80 -11.93 -13.93 4.16
CA VAL A 80 -10.98 -12.86 4.43
C VAL A 80 -10.65 -12.87 5.92
N VAL A 81 -9.36 -12.88 6.26
CA VAL A 81 -8.89 -12.92 7.65
C VAL A 81 -7.63 -12.09 7.84
N GLY A 82 -7.35 -11.64 9.06
CA GLY A 82 -6.16 -10.86 9.36
C GLY A 82 -6.11 -9.58 8.53
N GLN A 83 -4.92 -9.27 8.02
CA GLN A 83 -4.72 -8.07 7.21
C GLN A 83 -5.07 -8.28 5.72
N GLY A 84 -6.19 -8.95 5.44
CA GLY A 84 -6.67 -9.18 4.07
C GLY A 84 -6.19 -10.49 3.44
N THR A 85 -5.71 -11.45 4.24
CA THR A 85 -5.41 -12.81 3.77
C THR A 85 -6.68 -13.48 3.26
N VAL A 86 -6.60 -14.11 2.09
CA VAL A 86 -7.73 -14.79 1.44
C VAL A 86 -7.52 -16.30 1.47
N ILE A 87 -8.49 -17.02 2.03
CA ILE A 87 -8.57 -18.48 2.03
C ILE A 87 -9.79 -18.91 1.21
N LEU A 88 -9.57 -19.64 0.12
CA LEU A 88 -10.64 -20.13 -0.75
C LEU A 88 -11.51 -21.19 -0.05
N ALA A 89 -12.67 -21.49 -0.63
CA ALA A 89 -13.62 -22.44 -0.07
C ALA A 89 -13.02 -23.85 0.09
N ASP A 90 -12.12 -24.24 -0.82
CA ASP A 90 -11.42 -25.52 -0.80
C ASP A 90 -10.24 -25.58 0.20
N GLY A 91 -10.02 -24.50 0.96
CA GLY A 91 -8.94 -24.39 1.95
C GLY A 91 -7.63 -23.81 1.40
N SER A 92 -7.55 -23.51 0.11
CA SER A 92 -6.33 -22.93 -0.48
C SER A 92 -6.10 -21.48 -0.03
N LEU A 93 -4.91 -21.15 0.45
CA LEU A 93 -4.48 -19.77 0.68
C LEU A 93 -4.07 -19.12 -0.64
N VAL A 94 -4.58 -17.91 -0.90
CA VAL A 94 -4.15 -17.09 -2.04
C VAL A 94 -2.84 -16.39 -1.68
N HIS A 95 -1.72 -16.84 -2.24
CA HIS A 95 -0.37 -16.36 -1.94
C HIS A 95 -0.27 -14.83 -2.00
N ASP A 96 -0.77 -14.23 -3.06
CA ASP A 96 -0.70 -12.79 -3.34
C ASP A 96 -1.40 -11.94 -2.27
N SER A 97 -2.37 -12.50 -1.53
CA SER A 97 -3.05 -11.80 -0.43
C SER A 97 -2.22 -11.75 0.86
N ALA A 98 -1.19 -12.60 0.96
CA ALA A 98 -0.37 -12.78 2.16
C ALA A 98 1.14 -12.69 1.88
N ALA A 99 1.54 -12.23 0.68
CA ALA A 99 2.92 -12.28 0.20
C ALA A 99 3.91 -11.59 1.16
N GLU A 100 3.51 -10.48 1.78
CA GLU A 100 4.29 -9.75 2.79
C GLU A 100 4.69 -10.65 3.96
N PHE A 101 3.73 -11.35 4.58
CA PHE A 101 4.01 -12.26 5.70
C PHE A 101 4.88 -13.45 5.27
N LEU A 102 4.52 -14.08 4.14
CA LEU A 102 5.21 -15.28 3.66
C LEU A 102 6.67 -14.98 3.27
N SER A 103 6.94 -13.81 2.68
CA SER A 103 8.30 -13.37 2.35
C SER A 103 9.19 -13.19 3.59
N HIS A 104 8.58 -12.91 4.75
CA HIS A 104 9.25 -12.78 6.04
C HIS A 104 9.20 -14.07 6.88
N GLN A 105 8.83 -15.21 6.29
CA GLN A 105 8.68 -16.49 6.99
C GLN A 105 7.69 -16.42 8.18
N GLN A 106 6.64 -15.61 8.03
CA GLN A 106 5.61 -15.42 9.04
C GLN A 106 4.28 -16.03 8.60
N VAL A 107 3.58 -16.67 9.54
CA VAL A 107 2.19 -17.06 9.35
C VAL A 107 1.35 -15.78 9.26
N PRO A 108 0.45 -15.64 8.27
CA PRO A 108 -0.37 -14.45 8.14
C PRO A 108 -1.23 -14.23 9.37
N HIS A 109 -1.46 -12.97 9.75
CA HIS A 109 -2.32 -12.65 10.90
C HIS A 109 -3.70 -13.31 10.77
N GLY A 110 -4.26 -13.75 11.91
CA GLY A 110 -5.52 -14.48 11.99
C GLY A 110 -5.51 -15.92 11.44
N VAL A 111 -4.38 -16.37 10.89
CA VAL A 111 -4.09 -17.78 10.64
C VAL A 111 -3.23 -18.32 11.78
N HIS A 112 -3.47 -19.57 12.19
CA HIS A 112 -2.77 -20.20 13.31
C HIS A 112 -1.90 -21.37 12.85
N GLY A 113 -1.03 -21.85 13.74
CA GLY A 113 -0.13 -22.98 13.48
C GLY A 113 1.24 -22.53 12.96
N THR A 114 1.83 -23.34 12.09
CA THR A 114 3.13 -23.07 11.44
C THR A 114 2.92 -22.87 9.94
N LEU A 115 3.94 -22.41 9.21
CA LEU A 115 3.86 -22.28 7.74
C LEU A 115 3.53 -23.62 7.05
N ASP A 116 4.02 -24.73 7.60
CA ASP A 116 3.76 -26.08 7.06
C ASP A 116 2.41 -26.67 7.50
N ASN A 117 1.79 -26.11 8.54
CA ASN A 117 0.54 -26.58 9.11
C ASN A 117 -0.34 -25.40 9.53
N MET A 118 -0.74 -24.61 8.53
CA MET A 118 -1.59 -23.46 8.72
C MET A 118 -3.03 -23.91 8.95
N VAL A 119 -3.69 -23.29 9.92
CA VAL A 119 -5.07 -23.62 10.28
C VAL A 119 -5.88 -22.35 10.50
N LEU A 120 -7.11 -22.36 9.96
CA LEU A 120 -8.12 -21.36 10.23
C LEU A 120 -9.13 -21.92 11.24
N ASN A 121 -9.37 -21.22 12.35
CA ASN A 121 -10.27 -21.73 13.39
C ASN A 121 -11.71 -21.86 12.89
N GLU A 122 -12.22 -20.78 12.29
CA GLU A 122 -13.56 -20.66 11.74
C GLU A 122 -13.57 -19.79 10.49
N ARG A 123 -14.61 -19.92 9.66
CA ARG A 123 -14.76 -19.14 8.42
C ARG A 123 -15.32 -17.73 8.67
N GLY A 124 -15.85 -17.48 9.88
CA GLY A 124 -16.36 -16.19 10.30
C GLY A 124 -17.75 -15.83 9.76
N VAL A 125 -18.13 -14.56 9.92
CA VAL A 125 -19.47 -14.06 9.58
C VAL A 125 -19.70 -14.07 8.08
N GLU A 126 -20.87 -14.53 7.64
CA GLU A 126 -21.20 -14.57 6.22
C GLU A 126 -21.55 -13.18 5.68
N ILE A 127 -20.90 -12.80 4.56
CA ILE A 127 -21.17 -11.58 3.81
C ILE A 127 -21.75 -11.97 2.44
N ASN A 128 -22.94 -11.45 2.16
CA ASN A 128 -23.66 -11.62 0.90
C ASN A 128 -23.50 -10.39 0.00
N GLY A 129 -23.74 -10.55 -1.30
CA GLY A 129 -23.51 -9.52 -2.31
C GLY A 129 -22.08 -9.50 -2.86
N VAL A 130 -21.90 -8.85 -4.00
CA VAL A 130 -20.60 -8.64 -4.65
C VAL A 130 -19.77 -7.72 -3.79
N THR A 131 -18.63 -8.22 -3.30
CA THR A 131 -17.85 -7.55 -2.25
C THR A 131 -16.42 -7.39 -2.68
N ILE A 132 -15.92 -6.15 -2.77
CA ILE A 132 -14.51 -5.89 -3.07
C ILE A 132 -13.66 -5.85 -1.81
N LEU A 133 -12.55 -6.60 -1.84
CA LEU A 133 -11.51 -6.53 -0.81
C LEU A 133 -10.52 -5.40 -1.12
N VAL A 134 -10.57 -4.35 -0.30
CA VAL A 134 -9.57 -3.27 -0.32
C VAL A 134 -8.53 -3.47 0.79
N LYS A 135 -8.87 -4.13 1.90
CA LYS A 135 -7.94 -4.45 2.99
C LYS A 135 -6.72 -5.25 2.50
N ARG A 136 -5.51 -4.82 2.91
CA ARG A 136 -4.21 -5.42 2.60
C ARG A 136 -3.28 -5.39 3.82
N PRO A 137 -2.15 -6.13 3.81
CA PRO A 137 -1.11 -5.96 4.80
C PRO A 137 -0.72 -4.49 4.95
N TRP A 138 -0.53 -4.05 6.19
CA TRP A 138 -0.19 -2.67 6.54
C TRP A 138 -1.24 -1.61 6.19
N TYR A 139 -2.53 -1.97 6.03
CA TYR A 139 -3.60 -1.01 5.66
C TYR A 139 -3.73 0.22 6.59
N ARG A 140 -3.23 0.16 7.82
CA ARG A 140 -3.19 1.30 8.77
C ARG A 140 -2.12 2.33 8.43
N ASN A 141 -1.19 1.99 7.55
CA ASN A 141 -0.11 2.86 7.11
C ASN A 141 -0.59 3.73 5.93
N PHE A 142 -0.52 5.05 6.10
CA PHE A 142 -0.88 6.03 5.08
C PHE A 142 -0.22 5.79 3.72
N GLY A 143 1.08 5.43 3.72
CA GLY A 143 1.82 5.18 2.49
C GLY A 143 1.32 3.94 1.75
N HIS A 144 1.03 2.85 2.47
CA HIS A 144 0.42 1.65 1.87
C HIS A 144 -0.98 1.97 1.34
N TYR A 145 -1.79 2.72 2.07
CA TYR A 145 -3.11 3.12 1.57
C TYR A 145 -3.01 3.85 0.22
N LEU A 146 -2.16 4.88 0.11
CA LEU A 146 -2.05 5.65 -1.13
C LEU A 146 -1.63 4.79 -2.34
N VAL A 147 -0.62 3.93 -2.19
CA VAL A 147 0.00 3.26 -3.34
C VAL A 147 -0.54 1.87 -3.67
N ASP A 148 -1.30 1.26 -2.75
CA ASP A 148 -1.76 -0.13 -2.89
C ASP A 148 -3.28 -0.26 -2.78
N LEU A 149 -3.92 0.53 -1.90
CA LEU A 149 -5.37 0.40 -1.63
C LEU A 149 -6.22 1.44 -2.37
N MET A 150 -5.82 2.71 -2.31
CA MET A 150 -6.52 3.82 -2.96
C MET A 150 -6.79 3.63 -4.46
N PRO A 151 -5.87 3.09 -5.30
CA PRO A 151 -6.12 2.96 -6.73
C PRO A 151 -7.16 1.89 -7.07
N ILE A 152 -7.57 1.02 -6.13
CA ILE A 152 -8.53 -0.07 -6.38
C ILE A 152 -9.92 0.48 -6.75
N LEU A 153 -10.42 1.47 -6.00
CA LEU A 153 -11.76 2.00 -6.24
C LEU A 153 -11.92 2.72 -7.59
N PRO A 154 -11.08 3.72 -7.95
CA PRO A 154 -11.21 4.38 -9.24
C PRO A 154 -11.01 3.41 -10.41
N SER A 155 -10.06 2.47 -10.32
CA SER A 155 -9.84 1.50 -11.40
C SER A 155 -11.04 0.55 -11.58
N LEU A 156 -11.69 0.11 -10.51
CA LEU A 156 -12.93 -0.69 -10.60
C LEU A 156 -14.11 0.11 -11.15
N CYS A 157 -14.25 1.37 -10.74
CA CYS A 157 -15.28 2.26 -11.25
C CYS A 157 -15.13 2.48 -12.75
N ASP A 158 -13.92 2.76 -13.22
CA ASP A 158 -13.62 2.94 -14.65
C ASP A 158 -13.84 1.67 -15.47
N ALA A 159 -13.65 0.49 -14.86
CA ALA A 159 -13.97 -0.80 -15.44
C ALA A 159 -15.48 -1.14 -15.43
N GLY A 160 -16.33 -0.28 -14.86
CA GLY A 160 -17.77 -0.48 -14.80
C GLY A 160 -18.21 -1.62 -13.88
N VAL A 161 -17.41 -1.94 -12.86
CA VAL A 161 -17.69 -3.03 -11.92
C VAL A 161 -18.62 -2.53 -10.81
N GLU A 162 -19.79 -3.16 -10.69
CA GLU A 162 -20.73 -2.91 -9.60
C GLU A 162 -20.36 -3.72 -8.35
N VAL A 163 -20.49 -3.08 -7.17
CA VAL A 163 -20.21 -3.71 -5.88
C VAL A 163 -21.28 -3.35 -4.86
N ASP A 164 -21.67 -4.33 -4.06
CA ASP A 164 -22.61 -4.16 -2.95
C ASP A 164 -21.88 -3.77 -1.66
N ASN A 165 -20.66 -4.31 -1.46
CA ASN A 165 -19.87 -4.07 -0.26
C ASN A 165 -18.39 -3.74 -0.58
N ILE A 166 -17.77 -2.90 0.25
CA ILE A 166 -16.32 -2.69 0.30
C ILE A 166 -15.81 -3.14 1.68
N ILE A 167 -14.78 -4.00 1.70
CA ILE A 167 -14.06 -4.36 2.92
C ILE A 167 -12.79 -3.53 3.03
N TYR A 168 -12.77 -2.59 3.99
CA TYR A 168 -11.56 -1.96 4.50
C TYR A 168 -11.05 -2.67 5.75
N GLY A 169 -9.77 -2.46 6.07
CA GLY A 169 -9.28 -2.80 7.40
C GLY A 169 -9.71 -1.78 8.43
N ASP A 170 -9.92 -2.21 9.67
CA ASP A 170 -10.33 -1.34 10.77
C ASP A 170 -9.25 -0.30 11.12
N VAL A 171 -9.50 0.94 10.71
CA VAL A 171 -8.69 2.14 10.97
C VAL A 171 -9.47 3.03 11.94
N PRO A 172 -8.82 3.56 13.00
CA PRO A 172 -9.49 4.47 13.93
C PRO A 172 -9.98 5.74 13.21
N PRO A 173 -10.99 6.44 13.75
CA PRO A 173 -11.39 7.76 13.26
C PRO A 173 -10.20 8.71 13.15
N GLY A 174 -10.13 9.45 12.04
CA GLY A 174 -9.05 10.40 11.73
C GLY A 174 -8.79 10.52 10.24
N ALA A 175 -7.75 11.26 9.87
CA ALA A 175 -7.46 11.67 8.49
C ALA A 175 -7.45 10.49 7.49
N LEU A 176 -6.82 9.36 7.82
CA LEU A 176 -6.77 8.21 6.93
C LEU A 176 -8.18 7.63 6.65
N ARG A 177 -9.01 7.51 7.69
CA ARG A 177 -10.38 7.00 7.55
C ARG A 177 -11.26 7.99 6.78
N GLU A 178 -11.07 9.29 6.97
CA GLU A 178 -11.77 10.33 6.21
C GLU A 178 -11.42 10.27 4.71
N ILE A 179 -10.15 10.06 4.38
CA ILE A 179 -9.72 9.85 2.98
C ILE A 179 -10.39 8.60 2.40
N MET A 180 -10.37 7.47 3.12
CA MET A 180 -11.02 6.23 2.71
C MET A 180 -12.51 6.42 2.39
N LEU A 181 -13.23 7.09 3.30
CA LEU A 181 -14.66 7.32 3.15
C LEU A 181 -14.98 8.29 2.00
N ARG A 182 -14.22 9.38 1.84
CA ARG A 182 -14.43 10.34 0.75
C ARG A 182 -14.13 9.72 -0.62
N CYS A 183 -13.09 8.91 -0.74
CA CYS A 183 -12.85 8.12 -1.95
C CYS A 183 -14.03 7.18 -2.22
N THR A 184 -14.54 6.51 -1.20
CA THR A 184 -15.67 5.57 -1.33
C THR A 184 -16.94 6.28 -1.79
N GLU A 185 -17.30 7.40 -1.17
CA GLU A 185 -18.47 8.20 -1.54
C GLU A 185 -18.39 8.70 -2.99
N SER A 186 -17.18 9.05 -3.47
CA SER A 186 -16.99 9.55 -4.83
C SER A 186 -17.16 8.50 -5.92
N TYR A 187 -16.79 7.24 -5.66
CA TYR A 187 -16.81 6.16 -6.68
C TYR A 187 -17.97 5.19 -6.51
N PHE A 188 -18.41 4.97 -5.27
CA PHE A 188 -19.42 3.98 -4.91
C PHE A 188 -20.36 4.54 -3.81
N PRO A 189 -21.16 5.59 -4.07
CA PRO A 189 -21.93 6.32 -3.05
C PRO A 189 -23.00 5.49 -2.32
N ALA A 190 -23.48 4.40 -2.91
CA ALA A 190 -24.54 3.56 -2.35
C ALA A 190 -24.01 2.25 -1.72
N VAL A 191 -22.69 2.06 -1.66
CA VAL A 191 -22.07 0.82 -1.19
C VAL A 191 -22.12 0.68 0.33
N ASN A 192 -22.25 -0.55 0.80
CA ASN A 192 -22.06 -0.84 2.22
C ASN A 192 -20.56 -0.94 2.54
N VAL A 193 -20.09 -0.15 3.51
CA VAL A 193 -18.68 -0.15 3.92
C VAL A 193 -18.49 -0.97 5.19
N ILE A 194 -17.64 -1.99 5.10
CA ILE A 194 -17.30 -2.89 6.20
C ILE A 194 -15.86 -2.60 6.64
N PHE A 195 -15.69 -2.15 7.88
CA PHE A 195 -14.38 -2.07 8.53
C PHE A 195 -14.14 -3.36 9.31
N SER A 196 -13.21 -4.19 8.83
CA SER A 196 -12.89 -5.50 9.40
C SER A 196 -11.61 -5.44 10.23
N ASP A 197 -11.67 -5.92 11.47
CA ASP A 197 -10.51 -6.11 12.33
C ASP A 197 -9.65 -7.32 11.88
N ASP A 198 -8.53 -7.56 12.56
CA ASP A 198 -7.56 -8.61 12.18
C ASP A 198 -7.88 -9.98 12.82
N GLU A 199 -8.85 -10.05 13.73
CA GLU A 199 -9.16 -11.24 14.53
C GLU A 199 -10.36 -12.01 13.98
N ASN A 200 -11.39 -11.30 13.54
CA ASN A 200 -12.69 -11.84 13.14
C ASN A 200 -12.72 -12.11 11.63
N PRO A 201 -12.73 -13.37 11.17
CA PRO A 201 -12.81 -13.67 9.75
C PRO A 201 -14.17 -13.28 9.15
N LEU A 202 -14.19 -13.06 7.83
CA LEU A 202 -15.41 -12.82 7.05
C LEU A 202 -15.50 -13.85 5.92
N ASN A 203 -16.61 -14.59 5.86
CA ASN A 203 -16.89 -15.53 4.79
C ASN A 203 -17.72 -14.87 3.68
N VAL A 204 -17.08 -14.49 2.59
CA VAL A 204 -17.68 -13.69 1.53
C VAL A 204 -18.14 -14.59 0.38
N LYS A 205 -19.44 -14.52 0.04
CA LYS A 205 -20.02 -15.33 -1.05
C LYS A 205 -19.44 -15.02 -2.42
N HIS A 206 -19.29 -13.74 -2.74
CA HIS A 206 -18.78 -13.23 -4.01
C HIS A 206 -17.68 -12.19 -3.74
N LEU A 207 -16.47 -12.66 -3.50
CA LEU A 207 -15.32 -11.80 -3.21
C LEU A 207 -14.66 -11.36 -4.50
N LEU A 208 -14.67 -10.07 -4.79
CA LEU A 208 -13.78 -9.47 -5.77
C LEU A 208 -12.40 -9.25 -5.15
N TYR A 209 -11.36 -9.65 -5.88
CA TYR A 209 -9.97 -9.53 -5.47
C TYR A 209 -9.14 -9.00 -6.63
N VAL A 210 -8.51 -7.84 -6.45
CA VAL A 210 -7.54 -7.28 -7.40
C VAL A 210 -6.15 -7.87 -7.08
N GLN A 211 -5.30 -8.17 -8.05
CA GLN A 211 -3.90 -8.51 -7.73
C GLN A 211 -3.18 -7.33 -7.04
N PRO A 212 -2.14 -7.58 -6.21
CA PRO A 212 -1.34 -6.49 -5.66
C PRO A 212 -0.79 -5.57 -6.77
N VAL A 213 -1.03 -4.27 -6.64
CA VAL A 213 -0.50 -3.24 -7.56
C VAL A 213 0.86 -2.70 -7.06
N HIS A 214 1.27 -3.14 -5.87
CA HIS A 214 2.56 -2.93 -5.26
C HIS A 214 3.14 -4.26 -4.82
N VAL A 215 4.42 -4.50 -5.16
CA VAL A 215 5.20 -5.63 -4.63
C VAL A 215 6.50 -5.08 -4.04
N PRO A 216 6.72 -5.19 -2.72
CA PRO A 216 7.98 -4.78 -2.11
C PRO A 216 9.19 -5.55 -2.64
N PRO A 217 10.40 -4.97 -2.56
CA PRO A 217 10.68 -3.63 -2.05
C PRO A 217 10.48 -2.52 -3.09
N LEU A 218 10.40 -2.85 -4.38
CA LEU A 218 10.55 -1.86 -5.44
C LEU A 218 9.30 -1.64 -6.28
N MET A 219 8.56 -2.67 -6.67
CA MET A 219 7.58 -2.52 -7.74
C MET A 219 6.35 -1.72 -7.27
N LYS A 220 6.05 -0.64 -8.00
CA LYS A 220 4.81 0.14 -7.93
C LYS A 220 4.24 0.19 -9.34
N HIS A 221 2.98 -0.20 -9.53
CA HIS A 221 2.37 -0.22 -10.86
C HIS A 221 2.14 1.22 -11.38
N PRO A 222 2.69 1.62 -12.55
CA PRO A 222 2.58 3.00 -13.04
C PRO A 222 1.14 3.49 -13.21
N ILE A 223 0.26 2.66 -13.80
CA ILE A 223 -1.17 2.97 -13.93
C ILE A 223 -1.83 3.21 -12.56
N ALA A 224 -1.55 2.36 -11.57
CA ALA A 224 -2.10 2.51 -10.22
C ALA A 224 -1.60 3.81 -9.56
N LEU A 225 -0.32 4.16 -9.72
CA LEU A 225 0.21 5.43 -9.21
C LEU A 225 -0.44 6.66 -9.86
N ARG A 226 -0.80 6.58 -11.16
CA ARG A 226 -1.55 7.64 -11.83
C ARG A 226 -2.95 7.78 -11.25
N TYR A 227 -3.69 6.68 -11.08
CA TYR A 227 -4.97 6.70 -10.36
C TYR A 227 -4.84 7.35 -8.98
N THR A 228 -3.89 6.91 -8.15
CA THR A 228 -3.67 7.53 -6.84
C THR A 228 -3.42 9.03 -6.96
N LYS A 229 -2.53 9.45 -7.86
CA LYS A 229 -2.18 10.85 -8.04
C LYS A 229 -3.38 11.70 -8.46
N ASP A 230 -4.05 11.28 -9.52
CA ASP A 230 -5.13 12.05 -10.15
C ASP A 230 -6.33 12.14 -9.21
N VAL A 231 -6.71 11.04 -8.57
CA VAL A 231 -7.80 11.02 -7.58
C VAL A 231 -7.47 11.83 -6.34
N SER A 232 -6.23 11.76 -5.85
CA SER A 232 -5.82 12.56 -4.69
C SER A 232 -5.93 14.05 -4.99
N ILE A 233 -5.47 14.48 -6.17
CA ILE A 233 -5.56 15.88 -6.59
C ILE A 233 -7.03 16.28 -6.82
N GLN A 234 -7.81 15.45 -7.51
CA GLN A 234 -9.21 15.73 -7.81
C GLN A 234 -10.06 15.86 -6.55
N LEU A 235 -9.91 14.93 -5.61
CA LEU A 235 -10.76 14.87 -4.42
C LEU A 235 -10.23 15.75 -3.29
N PHE A 236 -8.93 15.90 -3.14
CA PHE A 236 -8.35 16.56 -1.96
C PHE A 236 -7.47 17.75 -2.28
N GLY A 237 -7.17 18.03 -3.55
CA GLY A 237 -6.37 19.17 -3.95
C GLY A 237 -6.91 20.47 -3.38
N ASP A 238 -6.03 21.25 -2.77
CA ASP A 238 -6.31 22.60 -2.32
C ASP A 238 -5.64 23.59 -3.29
N ASP A 239 -6.46 24.39 -3.97
CA ASP A 239 -5.99 25.47 -4.85
C ASP A 239 -5.36 26.63 -4.06
N SER A 240 -5.51 26.63 -2.73
CA SER A 240 -4.85 27.63 -1.89
C SER A 240 -3.34 27.53 -2.01
N THR A 241 -2.70 28.69 -2.09
CA THR A 241 -1.24 28.76 -2.03
C THR A 241 -0.83 28.40 -0.60
N PRO A 242 0.10 27.44 -0.38
CA PRO A 242 0.58 27.14 0.96
C PRO A 242 1.02 28.41 1.67
N LYS A 243 0.62 28.57 2.93
CA LYS A 243 0.90 29.77 3.74
C LYS A 243 2.38 29.87 4.17
N PHE A 244 3.25 29.04 3.62
CA PHE A 244 4.66 28.88 3.94
C PHE A 244 5.47 28.57 2.67
N ASP A 245 6.77 28.87 2.67
CA ASP A 245 7.66 28.50 1.57
C ASP A 245 7.93 26.99 1.62
N CYS A 246 7.36 26.26 0.66
CA CYS A 246 7.43 24.82 0.57
C CYS A 246 8.42 24.32 -0.48
N ARG A 247 9.29 25.18 -1.04
CA ARG A 247 10.29 24.75 -2.03
C ARG A 247 11.34 23.81 -1.43
N ARG A 248 11.65 23.97 -0.15
CA ARG A 248 12.58 23.12 0.60
C ARG A 248 11.87 22.56 1.82
N LEU A 249 11.57 21.26 1.81
CA LEU A 249 10.84 20.59 2.89
C LEU A 249 11.78 19.66 3.66
N TYR A 250 11.78 19.79 4.98
CA TYR A 250 12.32 18.74 5.86
C TYR A 250 11.15 17.98 6.48
N LEU A 251 11.04 16.68 6.20
CA LEU A 251 10.01 15.82 6.74
C LEU A 251 10.44 15.36 8.14
N SER A 252 10.04 16.15 9.15
CA SER A 252 10.36 15.83 10.53
C SER A 252 9.58 14.60 11.00
N ARG A 253 10.19 13.87 11.94
CA ARG A 253 9.59 12.73 12.63
C ARG A 253 9.49 12.94 14.13
N GLN A 254 9.74 14.15 14.63
CA GLN A 254 9.82 14.39 16.08
C GLN A 254 8.50 14.12 16.82
N LYS A 255 7.35 14.28 16.14
CA LYS A 255 6.02 14.05 16.71
C LYS A 255 5.44 12.66 16.39
N VAL A 256 6.22 11.75 15.80
CA VAL A 256 5.81 10.35 15.55
C VAL A 256 6.72 9.37 16.27
N SER A 257 6.19 8.23 16.73
CA SER A 257 6.85 7.33 17.68
C SER A 257 8.03 6.49 17.16
N SER A 258 8.51 6.69 15.93
CA SER A 258 9.47 5.76 15.31
C SER A 258 10.48 6.43 14.38
N ARG A 259 11.68 5.85 14.31
CA ARG A 259 12.81 6.32 13.49
C ARG A 259 13.18 7.79 13.79
N HIS A 260 13.41 8.08 15.06
CA HIS A 260 13.91 9.38 15.50
C HIS A 260 15.38 9.54 15.14
N ILE A 261 15.74 10.74 14.68
CA ILE A 261 17.14 11.15 14.51
C ILE A 261 17.65 11.60 15.87
N LEU A 262 18.82 11.09 16.29
CA LEU A 262 19.35 11.33 17.64
C LEU A 262 19.58 12.82 17.92
N ASN A 263 20.11 13.57 16.96
CA ASN A 263 20.35 15.00 17.04
C ASN A 263 19.33 15.81 16.22
N ASN A 264 18.04 15.44 16.27
CA ASN A 264 17.01 16.07 15.46
C ASN A 264 16.89 17.59 15.68
N GLU A 265 17.04 18.07 16.91
CA GLU A 265 16.99 19.52 17.21
C GLU A 265 18.09 20.29 16.46
N GLU A 266 19.34 19.83 16.54
CA GLU A 266 20.47 20.41 15.81
C GLU A 266 20.25 20.37 14.29
N LEU A 267 19.69 19.26 13.78
CA LEU A 267 19.38 19.09 12.37
C LEU A 267 18.28 20.03 11.89
N GLU A 268 17.21 20.19 12.66
CA GLU A 268 16.11 21.12 12.35
C GLU A 268 16.57 22.57 12.37
N GLU A 269 17.39 22.96 13.35
CA GLU A 269 18.00 24.29 13.39
C GLU A 269 18.89 24.54 12.17
N TYR A 270 19.75 23.57 11.83
CA TYR A 270 20.60 23.66 10.65
C TYR A 270 19.78 23.77 9.36
N LEU A 271 18.82 22.87 9.12
CA LEU A 271 18.00 22.89 7.91
C LEU A 271 17.14 24.17 7.83
N SER A 272 16.59 24.64 8.94
CA SER A 272 15.89 25.93 9.00
C SER A 272 16.79 27.09 8.56
N SER A 273 18.06 27.11 9.01
CA SER A 273 19.05 28.11 8.58
C SER A 273 19.38 28.03 7.08
N GLN A 274 19.19 26.86 6.46
CA GLN A 274 19.35 26.63 5.02
C GLN A 274 18.07 26.88 4.21
N GLY A 275 17.05 27.47 4.85
CA GLY A 275 15.77 27.84 4.23
C GLY A 275 14.81 26.66 4.04
N PHE A 276 14.99 25.56 4.77
CA PHE A 276 13.99 24.49 4.80
C PHE A 276 12.83 24.85 5.73
N PHE A 277 11.62 24.52 5.30
CA PHE A 277 10.46 24.45 6.16
C PHE A 277 10.43 23.11 6.89
N ILE A 278 10.37 23.15 8.22
CA ILE A 278 10.23 21.96 9.06
C ILE A 278 8.77 21.50 8.96
N PHE A 279 8.56 20.46 8.16
CA PHE A 279 7.25 19.95 7.80
C PHE A 279 6.91 18.72 8.66
N TYR A 280 5.82 18.83 9.42
CA TYR A 280 5.22 17.79 10.25
C TYR A 280 3.93 17.31 9.57
N PRO A 281 3.95 16.28 8.70
CA PRO A 281 2.79 15.93 7.86
C PRO A 281 1.48 15.74 8.63
N GLU A 282 1.56 15.20 9.85
CA GLU A 282 0.44 14.98 10.76
C GLU A 282 -0.29 16.25 11.23
N GLU A 283 0.31 17.42 11.06
CA GLU A 283 -0.30 18.72 11.39
C GLU A 283 -1.00 19.38 10.19
N PHE A 284 -0.90 18.77 9.01
CA PHE A 284 -1.48 19.27 7.78
C PHE A 284 -2.56 18.32 7.26
N SER A 285 -3.64 18.90 6.74
CA SER A 285 -4.64 18.16 5.99
C SER A 285 -3.99 17.49 4.76
N PHE A 286 -4.64 16.46 4.23
CA PHE A 286 -4.11 15.77 3.05
C PHE A 286 -4.00 16.71 1.83
N GLY A 287 -4.92 17.65 1.66
CA GLY A 287 -4.85 18.68 0.62
C GLY A 287 -3.66 19.62 0.78
N GLU A 288 -3.38 20.08 2.00
CA GLU A 288 -2.19 20.89 2.29
C GLU A 288 -0.90 20.11 2.05
N GLN A 289 -0.86 18.81 2.37
CA GLN A 289 0.28 17.95 2.03
C GLN A 289 0.47 17.83 0.52
N ILE A 290 -0.59 17.62 -0.25
CA ILE A 290 -0.54 17.60 -1.72
C ILE A 290 0.02 18.93 -2.25
N ALA A 291 -0.55 20.06 -1.80
CA ALA A 291 -0.17 21.39 -2.24
C ALA A 291 1.29 21.73 -1.92
N ALA A 292 1.81 21.29 -0.76
CA ALA A 292 3.21 21.46 -0.38
C ALA A 292 4.14 20.63 -1.27
N PHE A 293 3.84 19.34 -1.49
CA PHE A 293 4.69 18.45 -2.29
C PHE A 293 4.69 18.81 -3.79
N GLN A 294 3.58 19.33 -4.33
CA GLN A 294 3.52 19.84 -5.72
C GLN A 294 4.50 20.99 -5.98
N ARG A 295 4.84 21.78 -4.95
CA ARG A 295 5.70 22.96 -5.03
C ARG A 295 7.12 22.71 -4.52
N ALA A 296 7.37 21.55 -3.92
CA ALA A 296 8.69 21.19 -3.40
C ALA A 296 9.70 20.95 -4.51
N GLU A 297 10.88 21.54 -4.34
CA GLU A 297 12.07 21.36 -5.19
C GLU A 297 13.08 20.43 -4.52
N VAL A 298 13.20 20.52 -3.19
CA VAL A 298 14.09 19.66 -2.38
C VAL A 298 13.34 19.14 -1.16
N ILE A 299 13.34 17.83 -0.97
CA ILE A 299 12.73 17.15 0.16
C ILE A 299 13.81 16.37 0.91
N VAL A 300 13.95 16.60 2.21
CA VAL A 300 14.92 15.89 3.07
C VAL A 300 14.15 15.20 4.18
N GLY A 301 14.56 14.00 4.60
CA GLY A 301 13.99 13.40 5.80
C GLY A 301 14.28 11.92 5.98
N ALA A 302 13.85 11.41 7.12
CA ALA A 302 13.96 10.00 7.47
C ALA A 302 12.92 9.13 6.75
N LYS A 303 13.33 7.94 6.28
CA LYS A 303 12.45 6.98 5.59
C LYS A 303 11.14 6.78 6.35
N GLY A 304 10.03 6.85 5.62
CA GLY A 304 8.70 6.62 6.19
C GLY A 304 7.56 6.96 5.22
N ALA A 305 6.34 6.77 5.69
CA ALA A 305 5.12 6.94 4.90
C ALA A 305 4.99 8.34 4.25
N ALA A 306 5.52 9.38 4.89
CA ALA A 306 5.50 10.76 4.37
C ALA A 306 6.18 10.89 2.99
N PHE A 307 7.21 10.09 2.70
CA PHE A 307 7.86 10.08 1.38
C PHE A 307 6.95 9.53 0.26
N THR A 308 5.83 8.89 0.60
CA THR A 308 4.84 8.49 -0.40
C THR A 308 4.25 9.70 -1.12
N ASN A 309 4.21 10.86 -0.48
CA ASN A 309 3.75 12.11 -1.09
C ASN A 309 4.65 12.59 -2.26
N LEU A 310 5.82 11.96 -2.49
CA LEU A 310 6.64 12.24 -3.69
C LEU A 310 5.88 11.99 -5.01
N ILE A 311 4.79 11.20 -5.00
CA ILE A 311 3.91 11.04 -6.18
C ILE A 311 3.31 12.36 -6.67
N PHE A 312 3.20 13.36 -5.78
CA PHE A 312 2.66 14.68 -6.09
C PHE A 312 3.71 15.67 -6.58
N CYS A 313 4.99 15.38 -6.39
CA CYS A 313 6.07 16.28 -6.77
C CYS A 313 6.17 16.48 -8.28
N SER A 314 6.77 17.61 -8.65
CA SER A 314 7.26 17.83 -10.01
C SER A 314 8.38 16.83 -10.34
N GLN A 315 8.59 16.53 -11.63
CA GLN A 315 9.66 15.63 -12.07
C GLN A 315 11.08 16.17 -11.81
N ASN A 316 11.20 17.46 -11.46
CA ASN A 316 12.46 18.13 -11.17
C ASN A 316 12.76 18.18 -9.66
N ALA A 317 11.85 17.69 -8.81
CA ALA A 317 12.09 17.64 -7.38
C ALA A 317 13.18 16.61 -7.04
N HIS A 318 14.02 16.95 -6.06
CA HIS A 318 15.06 16.09 -5.52
C HIS A 318 14.69 15.64 -4.10
N ALA A 319 14.89 14.37 -3.79
CA ALA A 319 14.65 13.81 -2.46
C ALA A 319 15.94 13.24 -1.87
N LEU A 320 16.32 13.68 -0.68
CA LEU A 320 17.37 13.11 0.16
C LEU A 320 16.73 12.32 1.31
N LEU A 321 16.93 11.01 1.28
CA LEU A 321 16.31 10.07 2.21
C LEU A 321 17.36 9.55 3.20
N PHE A 322 17.16 9.78 4.50
CA PHE A 322 17.92 9.06 5.52
C PHE A 322 17.35 7.66 5.68
N PHE A 323 18.17 6.67 5.37
CA PHE A 323 17.78 5.27 5.44
C PHE A 323 18.36 4.63 6.69
N PHE A 324 17.51 3.98 7.49
CA PHE A 324 17.94 3.23 8.68
C PHE A 324 17.90 1.74 8.39
N PHE A 325 18.97 1.04 8.77
CA PHE A 325 19.00 -0.42 8.77
C PHE A 325 18.43 -0.92 10.07
N PHE A 326 17.30 -1.62 9.99
CA PHE A 326 16.85 -2.49 11.06
C PHE A 326 17.47 -3.86 10.76
N PHE A 327 18.57 -4.18 11.43
CA PHE A 327 18.95 -5.58 11.59
C PHE A 327 17.89 -6.20 12.50
N HIS A 328 17.12 -7.15 11.97
CA HIS A 328 16.31 -8.05 12.76
C HIS A 328 17.14 -9.27 13.16
#